data_AF-A0AB38VNQ6-F1
#
_entry.id   AF-A0AB38VNQ6-F1
#
_cell.length_a   1.000
_cell.length_b   1.000
_cell.length_c   1.000
_cell.angle_alpha   90.00
_cell.angle_beta   90.00
_cell.angle_gamma   90.00
#
_symmetry.space_group_name_H-M   'P 1'
#
loop_
_entity.id
_entity.type
_entity.pdbx_description
1 polymer ?
#
loop_
_entity_poly.entity_id
_entity_poly.type
_entity_poly.pdbx_seq_one_letter_code
_entity_poly.pdbx_strand_id
1 'polypeptide(L)'
;MNYRSIQATSEEEFYHPETLYINENVDKKSGTEIKILDISLQNITEINSLALSLSKRFNLFSKSNFLVILSDEKNNIIELDEKVFENSIKPSTKLDFTYRFPEDFQDELKTNNAIIELVNKNVRGAVFTKETPLKATEQGFSVLSHGKLASEHTPHQFSERANDRFYDYATGYFDIDFIDDSPSKDFISTDRQAILWNADPDLQFLRENLNKLMGVIQKRWRQDWNRRKQTKAEKSQGDIPKIKKVLKSPDLLKKDKETIEIISLLLEDDKITIPTTLKYKILEIVADATQTMGIEENVYKDLIPNNFIIPDELTSKIRMLRAETRLAATSADDPNRFILAQGLLLRGIIDTTITSLLVKYKDTLTEHNLWSGKAPHNDQTYSKSASVKNIALYDKYISALNFFEFKGEHTKKSKVNLKNNFDSVGVIPQLDQLMHDENNWPKFDKLKDMWDTVAPQLLLAFKYIKS
;
A
#
# COMPACT_ATOMS: atom_id res chain seq x y z
N MET A 1 45.16 34.00 -35.97
CA MET A 1 45.42 32.57 -36.25
C MET A 1 44.75 32.20 -37.56
N ASN A 2 45.41 31.43 -38.42
CA ASN A 2 44.85 31.02 -39.71
C ASN A 2 44.56 29.51 -39.66
N TYR A 3 43.28 29.13 -39.77
CA TYR A 3 42.85 27.74 -39.68
C TYR A 3 43.48 26.84 -40.75
N ARG A 4 43.63 27.33 -41.99
CA ARG A 4 44.29 26.58 -43.07
C ARG A 4 45.77 26.37 -42.77
N SER A 5 46.43 27.36 -42.16
CA SER A 5 47.81 27.21 -41.72
C SER A 5 47.95 26.20 -40.59
N ILE A 6 47.01 26.17 -39.63
CA ILE A 6 46.97 25.15 -38.57
C ILE A 6 46.78 23.75 -39.16
N GLN A 7 45.84 23.58 -40.09
CA GLN A 7 45.61 22.28 -40.76
C GLN A 7 46.79 21.80 -41.62
N ALA A 8 47.60 22.74 -42.13
CA ALA A 8 48.76 22.42 -42.97
C ALA A 8 50.03 22.12 -42.14
N THR A 9 50.03 22.43 -40.84
CA THR A 9 51.14 22.06 -39.94
C THR A 9 51.13 20.55 -39.73
N SER A 10 52.28 19.90 -39.94
CA SER A 10 52.43 18.46 -39.73
C SER A 10 52.29 18.11 -38.24
N GLU A 11 51.92 16.87 -37.94
CA GLU A 11 51.75 16.39 -36.54
C GLU A 11 53.04 16.49 -35.70
N GLU A 12 54.20 16.55 -36.35
CA GLU A 12 55.52 16.67 -35.71
C GLU A 12 55.96 18.13 -35.48
N GLU A 13 55.21 19.12 -35.99
CA GLU A 13 55.51 20.55 -35.88
C GLU A 13 54.48 21.30 -35.03
N PHE A 14 54.94 22.31 -34.29
CA PHE A 14 54.04 23.18 -33.53
C PHE A 14 53.64 24.40 -34.37
N TYR A 15 52.32 24.65 -34.45
CA TYR A 15 51.84 25.89 -35.05
C TYR A 15 52.21 27.09 -34.17
N HIS A 16 52.97 28.02 -34.74
CA HIS A 16 53.27 29.31 -34.14
C HIS A 16 52.51 30.41 -34.88
N PRO A 17 51.55 31.10 -34.23
CA PRO A 17 50.86 32.20 -34.87
C PRO A 17 51.83 33.35 -35.14
N GLU A 18 51.67 34.00 -36.30
CA GLU A 18 52.40 35.22 -36.61
C GLU A 18 52.10 36.29 -35.55
N THR A 19 53.16 36.81 -34.93
CA THR A 19 53.04 37.87 -33.94
C THR A 19 53.07 39.21 -34.65
N LEU A 20 51.94 39.92 -34.63
CA LEU A 20 51.80 41.19 -35.35
C LEU A 20 52.50 42.37 -34.65
N TYR A 21 52.50 42.37 -33.31
CA TYR A 21 53.03 43.44 -32.48
C TYR A 21 53.71 42.85 -31.23
N ILE A 22 54.89 43.34 -30.87
CA ILE A 22 55.68 42.88 -29.71
C ILE A 22 56.13 44.11 -28.92
N ASN A 23 55.98 44.09 -27.59
CA ASN A 23 56.40 45.16 -26.67
C ASN A 23 55.80 46.54 -26.97
N GLU A 24 54.61 46.60 -27.56
CA GLU A 24 53.90 47.85 -27.77
C GLU A 24 53.04 48.23 -26.55
N ASN A 25 52.90 49.53 -26.31
CA ASN A 25 52.07 50.05 -25.24
C ASN A 25 50.60 49.99 -25.65
N VAL A 26 49.75 49.43 -24.80
CA VAL A 26 48.31 49.23 -25.08
C VAL A 26 47.46 49.67 -23.91
N ASP A 27 46.32 50.31 -24.20
CA ASP A 27 45.34 50.72 -23.18
C ASP A 27 44.45 49.56 -22.70
N LYS A 28 44.57 48.39 -23.34
CA LYS A 28 43.80 47.18 -22.99
C LYS A 28 44.41 46.48 -21.78
N LYS A 29 43.55 45.88 -20.96
CA LYS A 29 43.97 44.97 -19.88
C LYS A 29 44.64 43.72 -20.46
N SER A 30 45.57 43.14 -19.71
CA SER A 30 46.21 41.87 -20.06
C SER A 30 45.17 40.75 -20.21
N GLY A 31 45.29 39.97 -21.29
CA GLY A 31 44.42 38.83 -21.57
C GLY A 31 44.56 38.34 -23.00
N THR A 32 43.87 37.23 -23.30
CA THR A 32 43.81 36.65 -24.64
C THR A 32 42.40 36.81 -25.19
N GLU A 33 42.26 37.49 -26.33
CA GLU A 33 41.00 37.61 -27.05
C GLU A 33 41.06 36.69 -28.28
N ILE A 34 40.15 35.72 -28.37
CA ILE A 34 40.01 34.84 -29.54
C ILE A 34 38.70 35.21 -30.23
N LYS A 35 38.79 35.65 -31.50
CA LYS A 35 37.62 35.92 -32.35
C LYS A 35 37.50 34.85 -33.40
N ILE A 36 36.38 34.16 -33.41
CA ILE A 36 36.02 33.21 -34.46
C ILE A 36 35.10 33.96 -35.41
N LEU A 37 35.53 34.10 -36.66
CA LEU A 37 34.81 34.80 -37.73
C LEU A 37 34.40 33.78 -38.81
N ASP A 38 33.50 34.17 -39.71
CA ASP A 38 33.08 33.36 -40.87
C ASP A 38 32.56 31.95 -40.52
N ILE A 39 31.85 31.84 -39.38
CA ILE A 39 31.23 30.58 -38.96
C ILE A 39 30.09 30.25 -39.94
N SER A 40 30.09 29.04 -40.50
CA SER A 40 29.08 28.56 -41.45
C SER A 40 27.73 28.18 -40.83
N LEU A 41 27.61 28.29 -39.50
CA LEU A 41 26.37 28.04 -38.77
C LEU A 41 25.32 29.10 -39.11
N GLN A 42 24.20 28.68 -39.66
CA GLN A 42 23.09 29.58 -40.03
C GLN A 42 22.40 30.22 -38.81
N ASN A 43 22.43 29.56 -37.65
CA ASN A 43 21.83 30.04 -36.40
C ASN A 43 22.83 29.90 -35.25
N ILE A 44 23.04 30.98 -34.50
CA ILE A 44 23.83 30.97 -33.28
C ILE A 44 22.98 30.40 -32.14
N THR A 45 23.55 29.52 -31.32
CA THR A 45 22.87 28.95 -30.14
C THR A 45 22.49 30.05 -29.16
N GLU A 46 21.20 30.09 -28.78
CA GLU A 46 20.68 30.98 -27.73
C GLU A 46 21.49 30.87 -26.43
N ILE A 47 21.75 32.00 -25.76
CA ILE A 47 22.67 32.09 -24.62
C ILE A 47 22.30 31.12 -23.47
N ASN A 48 21.01 30.91 -23.21
CA ASN A 48 20.54 29.95 -22.20
C ASN A 48 20.86 28.49 -22.58
N SER A 49 20.69 28.13 -23.85
CA SER A 49 21.00 26.80 -24.37
C SER A 49 22.51 26.55 -24.40
N LEU A 50 23.29 27.59 -24.68
CA LEU A 50 24.75 27.56 -24.58
C LEU A 50 25.20 27.36 -23.14
N ALA A 51 24.64 28.14 -22.20
CA ALA A 51 24.91 28.01 -20.77
C ALA A 51 24.63 26.59 -20.26
N LEU A 52 23.49 26.01 -20.62
CA LEU A 52 23.15 24.63 -20.25
C LEU A 52 24.11 23.61 -20.86
N SER A 53 24.44 23.77 -22.15
CA SER A 53 25.37 22.87 -22.86
C SER A 53 26.77 22.88 -22.26
N LEU A 54 27.28 24.07 -21.92
CA LEU A 54 28.57 24.23 -21.25
C LEU A 54 28.54 23.65 -19.83
N SER A 55 27.47 23.92 -19.09
CA SER A 55 27.27 23.41 -17.73
C SER A 55 27.26 21.89 -17.68
N LYS A 56 26.75 21.21 -18.70
CA LYS A 56 26.78 19.73 -18.78
C LYS A 56 28.16 19.17 -19.08
N ARG A 57 29.04 19.97 -19.67
CA ARG A 57 30.36 19.53 -20.15
C ARG A 57 31.50 19.86 -19.20
N PHE A 58 31.33 20.85 -18.33
CA PHE A 58 32.40 21.37 -17.49
C PHE A 58 31.95 21.59 -16.04
N ASN A 59 32.68 20.96 -15.13
CA ASN A 59 32.62 21.16 -13.68
C ASN A 59 33.86 21.93 -13.19
N LEU A 60 34.16 23.05 -13.86
CA LEU A 60 35.33 23.88 -13.58
C LEU A 60 34.98 25.33 -13.23
N PHE A 61 33.72 25.70 -13.41
CA PHE A 61 33.27 27.07 -13.20
C PHE A 61 33.36 27.44 -11.73
N SER A 62 34.02 28.56 -11.44
CA SER A 62 34.09 29.11 -10.10
C SER A 62 34.20 30.62 -10.14
N LYS A 63 33.42 31.31 -9.30
CA LYS A 63 33.50 32.76 -9.16
C LYS A 63 34.86 33.23 -8.64
N SER A 64 35.55 32.36 -7.91
CA SER A 64 36.83 32.68 -7.26
C SER A 64 38.06 32.23 -8.06
N ASN A 65 37.95 31.17 -8.87
CA ASN A 65 39.10 30.56 -9.53
C ASN A 65 39.01 30.59 -11.07
N PHE A 66 37.83 30.35 -11.64
CA PHE A 66 37.64 30.25 -13.09
C PHE A 66 36.25 30.78 -13.49
N LEU A 67 36.13 32.09 -13.51
CA LEU A 67 34.88 32.80 -13.78
C LEU A 67 34.59 32.78 -15.28
N VAL A 68 33.40 32.32 -15.64
CA VAL A 68 32.92 32.32 -17.03
C VAL A 68 31.64 33.14 -17.11
N ILE A 69 31.66 34.14 -17.99
CA ILE A 69 30.55 35.03 -18.27
C ILE A 69 30.18 34.89 -19.75
N LEU A 70 28.94 34.52 -20.02
CA LEU A 70 28.36 34.51 -21.35
C LEU A 70 27.63 35.82 -21.56
N SER A 71 27.77 36.40 -22.75
CA SER A 71 27.00 37.57 -23.17
C SER A 71 26.54 37.43 -24.61
N ASP A 72 25.38 38.00 -24.94
CA ASP A 72 24.87 38.06 -26.31
C ASP A 72 24.77 39.51 -26.80
N GLU A 73 24.39 39.68 -28.08
CA GLU A 73 24.23 41.00 -28.70
C GLU A 73 23.12 41.85 -28.06
N LYS A 74 22.21 41.23 -27.30
CA LYS A 74 21.13 41.91 -26.56
C LYS A 74 21.57 42.31 -25.15
N ASN A 75 22.86 42.17 -24.83
CA ASN A 75 23.43 42.38 -23.50
C ASN A 75 22.79 41.50 -22.40
N ASN A 76 22.24 40.34 -22.76
CA ASN A 76 21.92 39.33 -21.75
C ASN A 76 23.23 38.76 -21.22
N ILE A 77 23.34 38.62 -19.91
CA ILE A 77 24.54 38.13 -19.24
C ILE A 77 24.18 36.91 -18.40
N ILE A 78 24.93 35.82 -18.57
CA ILE A 78 24.83 34.63 -17.72
C ILE A 78 26.20 34.35 -17.13
N GLU A 79 26.26 34.32 -15.80
CA GLU A 79 27.44 33.91 -15.05
C GLU A 79 27.33 32.42 -14.71
N LEU A 80 28.38 31.65 -15.01
CA LEU A 80 28.46 30.24 -14.65
C LEU A 80 29.21 30.10 -13.32
N ASP A 81 28.52 29.57 -12.31
CA ASP A 81 29.05 29.37 -10.95
C ASP A 81 29.30 27.90 -10.61
N GLU A 82 29.80 27.62 -9.40
CA GLU A 82 30.16 26.27 -8.95
C GLU A 82 28.98 25.29 -8.94
N LYS A 83 27.74 25.76 -9.01
CA LYS A 83 26.53 24.93 -8.92
C LYS A 83 25.94 24.58 -10.28
N VAL A 84 26.32 25.29 -11.34
CA VAL A 84 25.69 25.15 -12.66
C VAL A 84 25.87 23.74 -13.23
N PHE A 85 27.01 23.10 -12.97
CA PHE A 85 27.26 21.72 -13.40
C PHE A 85 26.28 20.75 -12.73
N GLU A 86 26.26 20.68 -11.40
CA GLU A 86 25.37 19.77 -10.66
C GLU A 86 23.90 20.04 -11.03
N ASN A 87 23.50 21.32 -11.12
CA ASN A 87 22.15 21.70 -11.52
C ASN A 87 21.78 21.28 -12.95
N SER A 88 22.77 21.12 -13.84
CA SER A 88 22.53 20.71 -15.24
C SER A 88 22.31 19.21 -15.41
N ILE A 89 22.79 18.39 -14.47
CA ILE A 89 22.64 16.93 -14.45
C ILE A 89 21.49 16.52 -13.51
N LYS A 90 21.36 17.21 -12.39
CA LYS A 90 20.31 16.95 -11.41
C LYS A 90 18.92 17.13 -12.05
N PRO A 91 17.98 16.19 -11.83
CA PRO A 91 16.61 16.35 -12.26
C PRO A 91 16.00 17.67 -11.76
N SER A 92 15.31 18.40 -12.64
CA SER A 92 14.71 19.71 -12.34
C SER A 92 13.58 19.67 -11.31
N THR A 93 13.05 18.48 -11.03
CA THR A 93 11.98 18.22 -10.06
C THR A 93 12.53 17.77 -8.70
N LYS A 94 11.66 17.66 -7.71
CA LYS A 94 12.00 17.15 -6.37
C LYS A 94 12.75 15.80 -6.44
N LEU A 95 13.94 15.77 -5.86
CA LEU A 95 14.74 14.56 -5.66
C LEU A 95 14.10 13.66 -4.58
N ASP A 96 14.32 12.36 -4.72
CA ASP A 96 14.05 11.37 -3.68
C ASP A 96 15.29 11.24 -2.78
N PHE A 97 16.38 10.70 -3.32
CA PHE A 97 17.64 10.50 -2.58
C PHE A 97 18.85 11.02 -3.34
N THR A 98 19.91 11.35 -2.61
CA THR A 98 21.23 11.73 -3.13
C THR A 98 22.29 10.90 -2.42
N TYR A 99 23.21 10.31 -3.20
CA TYR A 99 24.34 9.54 -2.70
C TYR A 99 25.62 10.18 -3.20
N ARG A 100 26.41 10.78 -2.30
CA ARG A 100 27.69 11.43 -2.59
C ARG A 100 28.85 10.49 -2.28
N PHE A 101 29.72 10.31 -3.26
CA PHE A 101 30.90 9.47 -3.13
C PHE A 101 32.16 10.34 -3.06
N PRO A 102 33.03 10.13 -2.06
CA PRO A 102 33.00 9.04 -1.06
C PRO A 102 32.28 9.38 0.26
N GLU A 103 31.73 10.58 0.41
CA GLU A 103 31.27 11.13 1.69
C GLU A 103 30.23 10.24 2.40
N ASP A 104 29.30 9.66 1.66
CA ASP A 104 28.22 8.83 2.23
C ASP A 104 28.64 7.37 2.46
N PHE A 105 29.86 6.96 2.10
CA PHE A 105 30.31 5.55 2.05
C PHE A 105 31.37 5.20 3.10
N GLN A 106 31.42 5.97 4.20
CA GLN A 106 32.44 5.81 5.25
C GLN A 106 32.42 4.43 5.94
N ASP A 107 31.27 3.76 5.98
CA ASP A 107 31.16 2.42 6.57
C ASP A 107 31.67 1.33 5.63
N GLU A 108 31.39 1.45 4.33
CA GLU A 108 31.90 0.53 3.32
C GLU A 108 33.42 0.66 3.13
N LEU A 109 34.00 1.82 3.41
CA LEU A 109 35.47 2.00 3.42
C LEU A 109 36.18 1.09 4.41
N LYS A 110 35.47 0.52 5.40
CA LYS A 110 36.06 -0.41 6.39
C LYS A 110 36.12 -1.84 5.89
N THR A 111 35.33 -2.21 4.88
CA THR A 111 35.05 -3.62 4.55
C THR A 111 35.02 -3.95 3.06
N ASN A 112 34.86 -2.95 2.18
CA ASN A 112 34.69 -3.17 0.74
C ASN A 112 35.90 -2.66 -0.05
N ASN A 113 36.78 -3.59 -0.45
CA ASN A 113 38.00 -3.29 -1.20
C ASN A 113 37.74 -2.48 -2.48
N ALA A 114 36.63 -2.73 -3.20
CA ALA A 114 36.34 -1.97 -4.41
C ALA A 114 36.11 -0.48 -4.13
N ILE A 115 35.44 -0.17 -3.02
CA ILE A 115 35.18 1.21 -2.60
C ILE A 115 36.48 1.88 -2.13
N ILE A 116 37.33 1.15 -1.39
CA ILE A 116 38.66 1.62 -0.97
C ILE A 116 39.52 1.97 -2.20
N GLU A 117 39.57 1.09 -3.19
CA GLU A 117 40.34 1.32 -4.44
C GLU A 117 39.86 2.57 -5.19
N LEU A 118 38.54 2.80 -5.27
CA LEU A 118 37.99 4.00 -5.90
C LEU A 118 38.41 5.28 -5.17
N VAL A 119 38.41 5.27 -3.83
CA VAL A 119 38.88 6.41 -3.03
C VAL A 119 40.37 6.65 -3.21
N ASN A 120 41.19 5.60 -3.26
CA ASN A 120 42.62 5.70 -3.52
C ASN A 120 42.92 6.29 -4.91
N LYS A 121 42.05 6.06 -5.89
CA LYS A 121 42.10 6.69 -7.22
C LYS A 121 41.42 8.07 -7.29
N ASN A 122 41.10 8.67 -6.13
CA ASN A 122 40.46 9.98 -6.01
C ASN A 122 39.13 10.11 -6.78
N VAL A 123 38.39 9.01 -6.95
CA VAL A 123 37.08 9.06 -7.58
C VAL A 123 36.12 9.83 -6.68
N ARG A 124 35.39 10.78 -7.26
CA ARG A 124 34.36 11.57 -6.57
C ARG A 124 33.10 11.62 -7.40
N GLY A 125 31.94 11.85 -6.81
CA GLY A 125 30.73 11.97 -7.61
C GLY A 125 29.45 12.00 -6.80
N ALA A 126 28.33 12.05 -7.52
CA ALA A 126 27.02 12.00 -6.92
C ALA A 126 26.03 11.24 -7.80
N VAL A 127 25.17 10.48 -7.15
CA VAL A 127 24.01 9.84 -7.77
C VAL A 127 22.74 10.43 -7.17
N PHE A 128 21.87 10.92 -8.04
CA PHE A 128 20.57 11.50 -7.74
C PHE A 128 19.47 10.55 -8.17
N THR A 129 18.43 10.44 -7.35
CA THR A 129 17.25 9.64 -7.67
C THR A 129 15.98 10.47 -7.56
N LYS A 130 14.93 10.07 -8.30
CA LYS A 130 13.61 10.72 -8.28
C LYS A 130 12.55 9.78 -7.71
N GLU A 131 11.41 10.33 -7.27
CA GLU A 131 10.26 9.52 -6.81
C GLU A 131 9.57 8.79 -7.98
N THR A 132 9.70 9.29 -9.20
CA THR A 132 9.13 8.67 -10.42
C THR A 132 10.25 8.40 -11.43
N PRO A 133 10.06 7.44 -12.37
CA PRO A 133 11.03 7.19 -13.43
C PRO A 133 11.41 8.49 -14.18
N LEU A 134 12.69 8.62 -14.46
CA LEU A 134 13.26 9.64 -15.33
C LEU A 134 12.95 9.30 -16.79
N LYS A 135 12.99 10.30 -17.67
CA LYS A 135 12.93 10.02 -19.11
C LYS A 135 14.21 9.28 -19.52
N ALA A 136 14.15 8.44 -20.55
CA ALA A 136 15.32 7.70 -21.03
C ALA A 136 16.55 8.59 -21.31
N THR A 137 16.33 9.83 -21.79
CA THR A 137 17.38 10.83 -22.04
C THR A 137 18.00 11.44 -20.78
N GLU A 138 17.42 11.20 -19.62
CA GLU A 138 17.80 11.75 -18.31
C GLU A 138 18.27 10.65 -17.33
N GLN A 139 18.25 9.37 -17.74
CA GLN A 139 18.76 8.22 -16.98
C GLN A 139 20.22 7.87 -17.26
N GLY A 140 21.02 7.63 -16.22
CA GLY A 140 22.39 7.15 -16.36
C GLY A 140 23.47 8.07 -15.79
N PHE A 141 24.72 7.80 -16.16
CA PHE A 141 25.87 8.40 -15.48
C PHE A 141 26.86 8.98 -16.47
N SER A 142 27.28 10.21 -16.21
CA SER A 142 28.41 10.84 -16.90
C SER A 142 29.73 10.53 -16.20
N VAL A 143 30.82 10.56 -16.95
CA VAL A 143 32.16 10.56 -16.38
C VAL A 143 32.86 11.85 -16.76
N LEU A 144 33.47 12.47 -15.75
CA LEU A 144 34.37 13.60 -15.90
C LEU A 144 35.81 13.13 -15.69
N SER A 145 36.73 13.90 -16.25
CA SER A 145 38.14 13.87 -15.88
C SER A 145 38.65 15.30 -15.83
N HIS A 146 39.29 15.69 -14.73
CA HIS A 146 39.75 17.05 -14.47
C HIS A 146 38.62 18.06 -14.66
N GLY A 147 37.41 17.73 -14.21
CA GLY A 147 36.21 18.56 -14.35
C GLY A 147 35.71 18.74 -15.80
N LYS A 148 36.18 17.96 -16.78
CA LYS A 148 35.70 17.99 -18.18
C LYS A 148 35.01 16.68 -18.52
N LEU A 149 33.95 16.75 -19.33
CA LEU A 149 33.26 15.56 -19.82
C LEU A 149 34.23 14.63 -20.54
N ALA A 150 34.25 13.37 -20.10
CA ALA A 150 34.97 12.27 -20.72
C ALA A 150 34.00 11.26 -21.37
N SER A 151 32.76 11.21 -20.89
CA SER A 151 31.72 10.36 -21.45
C SER A 151 30.35 10.98 -21.27
N GLU A 152 29.53 10.86 -22.31
CA GLU A 152 28.12 11.21 -22.24
C GLU A 152 27.37 10.30 -21.26
N HIS A 153 26.21 10.80 -20.85
CA HIS A 153 25.37 10.21 -19.84
C HIS A 153 24.64 8.97 -20.40
N THR A 154 24.90 7.80 -19.81
CA THR A 154 24.28 6.52 -20.19
C THR A 154 24.11 5.58 -18.99
N PRO A 155 23.02 4.78 -18.91
CA PRO A 155 22.85 3.81 -17.84
C PRO A 155 23.87 2.66 -17.92
N HIS A 156 24.42 2.39 -19.11
CA HIS A 156 25.34 1.27 -19.36
C HIS A 156 26.81 1.58 -19.06
N GLN A 157 27.09 2.76 -18.50
CA GLN A 157 28.45 3.28 -18.32
C GLN A 157 29.37 2.27 -17.60
N PHE A 158 28.89 1.69 -16.51
CA PHE A 158 29.69 0.78 -15.67
C PHE A 158 29.25 -0.68 -15.79
N SER A 159 28.13 -0.96 -16.46
CA SER A 159 27.58 -2.31 -16.57
C SER A 159 26.73 -2.49 -17.82
N GLU A 160 27.00 -3.55 -18.58
CA GLU A 160 26.19 -3.93 -19.74
C GLU A 160 24.80 -4.46 -19.34
N ARG A 161 24.60 -4.80 -18.05
CA ARG A 161 23.34 -5.35 -17.52
C ARG A 161 22.57 -4.36 -16.66
N ALA A 162 22.70 -3.07 -16.94
CA ALA A 162 22.03 -1.97 -16.24
C ALA A 162 20.51 -1.87 -16.53
N ASN A 163 19.78 -2.97 -16.36
CA ASN A 163 18.35 -3.09 -16.69
C ASN A 163 17.46 -3.17 -15.43
N ASP A 164 18.03 -2.95 -14.25
CA ASP A 164 17.26 -2.96 -13.00
C ASP A 164 16.45 -1.68 -12.82
N ARG A 165 15.31 -1.77 -12.11
CA ARG A 165 14.43 -0.64 -11.80
C ARG A 165 15.18 0.57 -11.26
N PHE A 166 16.28 0.41 -10.53
CA PHE A 166 17.08 1.53 -10.03
C PHE A 166 17.53 2.50 -11.15
N TYR A 167 17.97 1.97 -12.30
CA TYR A 167 18.50 2.79 -13.41
C TYR A 167 17.44 3.68 -14.05
N ASP A 168 16.16 3.29 -13.99
CA ASP A 168 15.05 4.11 -14.46
C ASP A 168 14.85 5.39 -13.63
N TYR A 169 15.35 5.42 -12.40
CA TYR A 169 15.13 6.50 -11.43
C TYR A 169 16.39 7.30 -11.13
N ALA A 170 17.55 6.83 -11.61
CA ALA A 170 18.85 7.33 -11.22
C ALA A 170 19.55 8.09 -12.36
N THR A 171 20.19 9.20 -11.97
CA THR A 171 21.14 9.92 -12.81
C THR A 171 22.30 10.41 -11.98
N GLY A 172 23.46 10.68 -12.58
CA GLY A 172 24.59 11.17 -11.81
C GLY A 172 25.85 11.35 -12.62
N TYR A 173 26.94 11.56 -11.90
CA TYR A 173 28.27 11.70 -12.50
C TYR A 173 29.35 11.21 -11.55
N PHE A 174 30.50 10.84 -12.13
CA PHE A 174 31.73 10.57 -11.40
C PHE A 174 32.90 11.30 -12.04
N ASP A 175 33.68 12.00 -11.24
CA ASP A 175 34.95 12.60 -11.61
C ASP A 175 36.09 11.62 -11.34
N ILE A 176 36.85 11.33 -12.38
CA ILE A 176 37.85 10.27 -12.43
C ILE A 176 39.07 10.80 -13.20
N ASP A 177 39.93 11.53 -12.52
CA ASP A 177 41.12 12.15 -13.12
C ASP A 177 42.06 11.12 -13.75
N PHE A 178 42.19 9.94 -13.13
CA PHE A 178 43.05 8.84 -13.55
C PHE A 178 42.96 8.47 -15.04
N ILE A 179 41.80 8.64 -15.69
CA ILE A 179 41.61 8.24 -17.09
C ILE A 179 42.28 9.18 -18.11
N ASP A 180 42.78 10.34 -17.70
CA ASP A 180 43.43 11.35 -18.56
C ASP A 180 44.81 11.76 -17.99
N ASP A 181 45.33 11.02 -17.00
CA ASP A 181 46.61 11.31 -16.33
C ASP A 181 47.83 10.79 -17.11
N SER A 182 47.63 9.89 -18.08
CA SER A 182 48.72 9.29 -18.84
C SER A 182 48.99 10.06 -20.15
N PRO A 183 50.20 10.58 -20.36
CA PRO A 183 50.54 11.27 -21.61
C PRO A 183 50.56 10.37 -22.85
N SER A 184 50.64 9.05 -22.66
CA SER A 184 50.81 8.07 -23.74
C SER A 184 49.60 7.16 -23.96
N LYS A 185 48.64 7.14 -23.02
CA LYS A 185 47.43 6.32 -23.14
C LYS A 185 46.22 7.22 -23.27
N ASP A 186 45.58 7.18 -24.42
CA ASP A 186 44.33 7.88 -24.67
C ASP A 186 43.16 6.92 -24.42
N PHE A 187 42.43 7.15 -23.33
CA PHE A 187 41.26 6.34 -22.95
C PHE A 187 39.93 6.98 -23.34
N ILE A 188 39.96 8.21 -23.85
CA ILE A 188 38.76 8.99 -24.13
C ILE A 188 38.64 9.11 -25.66
N SER A 189 37.45 8.81 -26.19
CA SER A 189 37.15 9.07 -27.60
C SER A 189 37.46 10.52 -28.00
N THR A 190 37.88 10.75 -29.24
CA THR A 190 38.25 12.09 -29.73
C THR A 190 37.15 13.14 -29.57
N ASP A 191 35.87 12.73 -29.67
CA ASP A 191 34.70 13.58 -29.45
C ASP A 191 34.27 13.70 -27.98
N ARG A 192 34.98 13.01 -27.08
CA ARG A 192 34.75 12.88 -25.63
C ARG A 192 33.33 12.43 -25.29
N GLN A 193 32.76 11.57 -26.12
CA GLN A 193 31.42 10.99 -25.88
C GLN A 193 31.46 9.66 -25.15
N ALA A 194 32.58 8.94 -25.20
CA ALA A 194 32.75 7.63 -24.58
C ALA A 194 34.17 7.40 -24.05
N ILE A 195 34.26 6.53 -23.04
CA ILE A 195 35.51 5.96 -22.53
C ILE A 195 35.73 4.59 -23.17
N LEU A 196 36.96 4.35 -23.64
CA LEU A 196 37.40 3.09 -24.21
C LEU A 196 37.73 2.08 -23.10
N TRP A 197 36.71 1.67 -22.35
CA TRP A 197 36.87 0.85 -21.13
C TRP A 197 37.73 -0.41 -21.28
N ASN A 198 37.78 -0.99 -22.49
CA ASN A 198 38.52 -2.22 -22.77
C ASN A 198 39.97 -1.98 -23.22
N ALA A 199 40.42 -0.72 -23.34
CA ALA A 199 41.74 -0.36 -23.85
C ALA A 199 42.89 -0.78 -22.90
N ASP A 200 42.63 -0.87 -21.59
CA ASP A 200 43.65 -1.15 -20.59
C ASP A 200 43.11 -1.98 -19.41
N PRO A 201 43.87 -2.94 -18.86
CA PRO A 201 43.45 -3.72 -17.70
C PRO A 201 43.11 -2.90 -16.45
N ASP A 202 43.84 -1.82 -16.16
CA ASP A 202 43.57 -0.96 -15.00
C ASP A 202 42.24 -0.22 -15.17
N LEU A 203 41.91 0.15 -16.42
CA LEU A 203 40.65 0.79 -16.77
C LEU A 203 39.47 -0.18 -16.67
N GLN A 204 39.66 -1.45 -17.06
CA GLN A 204 38.67 -2.51 -16.84
C GLN A 204 38.44 -2.75 -15.35
N PHE A 205 39.52 -2.85 -14.56
CA PHE A 205 39.42 -3.01 -13.10
C PHE A 205 38.71 -1.84 -12.42
N LEU A 206 38.98 -0.61 -12.87
CA LEU A 206 38.26 0.58 -12.42
C LEU A 206 36.75 0.49 -12.74
N ARG A 207 36.39 0.11 -13.97
CA ARG A 207 34.98 -0.08 -14.38
C ARG A 207 34.28 -1.13 -13.51
N GLU A 208 34.94 -2.24 -13.21
CA GLU A 208 34.41 -3.28 -12.32
C GLU A 208 34.15 -2.76 -10.90
N ASN A 209 35.06 -1.95 -10.36
CA ASN A 209 34.88 -1.36 -9.03
C ASN A 209 33.78 -0.31 -9.01
N LEU A 210 33.64 0.51 -10.07
CA LEU A 210 32.49 1.41 -10.23
C LEU A 210 31.17 0.63 -10.31
N ASN A 211 31.13 -0.50 -11.01
CA ASN A 211 29.96 -1.37 -11.04
C ASN A 211 29.60 -1.92 -9.65
N LYS A 212 30.61 -2.31 -8.85
CA LYS A 212 30.40 -2.72 -7.45
C LYS A 212 29.86 -1.57 -6.59
N LEU A 213 30.37 -0.35 -6.78
CA LEU A 213 29.81 0.85 -6.13
C LEU A 213 28.35 1.07 -6.51
N MET A 214 28.00 0.94 -7.79
CA MET A 214 26.60 1.01 -8.24
C MET A 214 25.72 -0.05 -7.57
N GLY A 215 26.23 -1.27 -7.38
CA GLY A 215 25.53 -2.31 -6.63
C GLY A 215 25.27 -1.94 -5.16
N VAL A 216 26.21 -1.27 -4.50
CA VAL A 216 26.03 -0.75 -3.13
C VAL A 216 24.98 0.35 -3.11
N ILE A 217 25.06 1.32 -4.02
CA ILE A 217 24.08 2.40 -4.16
C ILE A 217 22.68 1.83 -4.40
N GLN A 218 22.56 0.88 -5.31
CA GLN A 218 21.29 0.22 -5.64
C GLN A 218 20.69 -0.48 -4.41
N LYS A 219 21.51 -1.16 -3.60
CA LYS A 219 21.05 -1.80 -2.36
C LYS A 219 20.54 -0.76 -1.35
N ARG A 220 21.27 0.33 -1.14
CA ARG A 220 20.87 1.44 -0.26
C ARG A 220 19.59 2.09 -0.74
N TRP A 221 19.49 2.38 -2.04
CA TRP A 221 18.27 2.92 -2.66
C TRP A 221 17.06 2.04 -2.42
N ARG A 222 17.15 0.71 -2.59
CA ARG A 222 16.03 -0.19 -2.29
C ARG A 222 15.62 -0.13 -0.82
N GLN A 223 16.56 -0.02 0.11
CA GLN A 223 16.28 0.10 1.54
C GLN A 223 15.58 1.42 1.86
N ASP A 224 16.09 2.53 1.34
CA ASP A 224 15.51 3.86 1.52
C ASP A 224 14.12 3.96 0.89
N TRP A 225 13.95 3.43 -0.33
CA TRP A 225 12.68 3.36 -1.03
C TRP A 225 11.64 2.55 -0.25
N ASN A 226 12.00 1.36 0.25
CA ASN A 226 11.11 0.54 1.07
C ASN A 226 10.71 1.26 2.37
N ARG A 227 11.67 1.90 3.05
CA ARG A 227 11.41 2.67 4.27
C ARG A 227 10.46 3.85 4.02
N ARG A 228 10.63 4.59 2.93
CA ARG A 228 9.71 5.66 2.49
C ARG A 228 8.31 5.10 2.24
N LYS A 229 8.22 4.00 1.48
CA LYS A 229 6.95 3.33 1.15
C LYS A 229 6.21 2.88 2.41
N GLN A 230 6.92 2.28 3.36
CA GLN A 230 6.38 1.89 4.66
C GLN A 230 5.89 3.09 5.46
N THR A 231 6.69 4.16 5.55
CA THR A 231 6.31 5.39 6.27
C THR A 231 5.04 6.03 5.67
N LYS A 232 4.92 6.06 4.34
CA LYS A 232 3.71 6.53 3.64
C LYS A 232 2.50 5.64 3.96
N ALA A 233 2.66 4.33 3.92
CA ALA A 233 1.60 3.38 4.22
C ALA A 233 1.11 3.50 5.67
N GLU A 234 2.01 3.57 6.65
CA GLU A 234 1.69 3.76 8.07
C GLU A 234 0.94 5.09 8.30
N LYS A 235 1.36 6.16 7.61
CA LYS A 235 0.66 7.44 7.64
C LYS A 235 -0.76 7.33 7.07
N SER A 236 -0.91 6.73 5.88
CA SER A 236 -2.21 6.51 5.24
C SER A 236 -3.16 5.69 6.14
N GLN A 237 -2.65 4.65 6.81
CA GLN A 237 -3.42 3.87 7.80
C GLN A 237 -3.82 4.70 9.03
N GLY A 238 -2.93 5.58 9.50
CA GLY A 238 -3.18 6.47 10.64
C GLY A 238 -4.18 7.58 10.37
N ASP A 239 -4.22 8.08 9.13
CA ASP A 239 -5.09 9.17 8.67
C ASP A 239 -6.54 8.70 8.44
N ILE A 240 -6.78 7.39 8.25
CA ILE A 240 -8.11 6.82 8.03
C ILE A 240 -8.66 6.26 9.37
N PRO A 241 -9.65 6.92 10.00
CA PRO A 241 -10.12 6.53 11.35
C PRO A 241 -10.63 5.09 11.42
N LYS A 242 -11.28 4.62 10.36
CA LYS A 242 -11.85 3.28 10.26
C LYS A 242 -10.77 2.21 10.29
N ILE A 243 -9.71 2.35 9.49
CA ILE A 243 -8.58 1.42 9.45
C ILE A 243 -7.83 1.44 10.78
N LYS A 244 -7.58 2.62 11.33
CA LYS A 244 -6.95 2.77 12.64
C LYS A 244 -7.72 2.03 13.73
N LYS A 245 -9.06 2.00 13.65
CA LYS A 245 -9.91 1.21 14.55
C LYS A 245 -9.77 -0.29 14.29
N VAL A 246 -9.80 -0.72 13.02
CA VAL A 246 -9.65 -2.15 12.64
C VAL A 246 -8.31 -2.71 13.09
N LEU A 247 -7.19 -2.03 12.78
CA LEU A 247 -5.84 -2.45 13.14
C LEU A 247 -5.56 -2.52 14.65
N LYS A 248 -6.36 -1.81 15.45
CA LYS A 248 -6.29 -1.84 16.93
C LYS A 248 -7.24 -2.87 17.54
N SER A 249 -8.09 -3.51 16.75
CA SER A 249 -9.03 -4.51 17.24
C SER A 249 -8.25 -5.74 17.73
N PRO A 250 -8.45 -6.19 18.98
CA PRO A 250 -7.81 -7.40 19.48
C PRO A 250 -8.25 -8.65 18.69
N ASP A 251 -9.45 -8.61 18.11
CA ASP A 251 -10.06 -9.73 17.37
C ASP A 251 -9.64 -9.76 15.88
N LEU A 252 -8.71 -8.91 15.44
CA LEU A 252 -8.26 -8.89 14.04
C LEU A 252 -7.39 -10.11 13.74
N LEU A 253 -7.83 -10.95 12.79
CA LEU A 253 -7.06 -12.09 12.32
C LEU A 253 -5.71 -11.63 11.75
N LYS A 254 -4.67 -12.42 12.03
CA LYS A 254 -3.31 -12.15 11.54
C LYS A 254 -3.25 -11.97 10.01
N LYS A 255 -3.96 -12.83 9.28
CA LYS A 255 -4.04 -12.80 7.81
C LYS A 255 -4.72 -11.53 7.27
N ASP A 256 -5.72 -11.02 7.98
CA ASP A 256 -6.41 -9.79 7.61
C ASP A 256 -5.54 -8.57 7.84
N LYS A 257 -4.81 -8.55 8.96
CA LYS A 257 -3.79 -7.55 9.23
C LYS A 257 -2.72 -7.52 8.15
N GLU A 258 -2.17 -8.69 7.80
CA GLU A 258 -1.21 -8.83 6.69
C GLU A 258 -1.79 -8.34 5.36
N THR A 259 -3.07 -8.63 5.08
CA THR A 259 -3.75 -8.18 3.85
C THR A 259 -3.86 -6.65 3.80
N ILE A 260 -4.28 -6.01 4.91
CA ILE A 260 -4.36 -4.55 5.00
C ILE A 260 -2.97 -3.92 4.81
N GLU A 261 -1.93 -4.48 5.44
CA GLU A 261 -0.55 -4.00 5.32
C GLU A 261 -0.04 -4.13 3.88
N ILE A 262 -0.23 -5.28 3.23
CA ILE A 262 0.18 -5.52 1.84
C ILE A 262 -0.53 -4.55 0.88
N ILE A 263 -1.85 -4.38 1.01
CA ILE A 263 -2.60 -3.49 0.12
C ILE A 263 -2.18 -2.03 0.37
N SER A 264 -1.95 -1.63 1.63
CA SER A 264 -1.44 -0.29 1.96
C SER A 264 -0.09 -0.03 1.27
N LEU A 265 0.83 -1.00 1.31
CA LEU A 265 2.10 -0.90 0.61
C LEU A 265 1.90 -0.82 -0.90
N LEU A 266 1.08 -1.70 -1.49
CA LEU A 266 0.85 -1.70 -2.94
C LEU A 266 0.33 -0.35 -3.42
N LEU A 267 -0.64 0.24 -2.72
CA LEU A 267 -1.22 1.54 -3.09
C LEU A 267 -0.21 2.70 -3.05
N GLU A 268 0.87 2.58 -2.28
CA GLU A 268 1.97 3.56 -2.25
C GLU A 268 3.11 3.25 -3.24
N ASP A 269 2.94 2.28 -4.14
CA ASP A 269 3.91 2.09 -5.22
C ASP A 269 3.87 3.28 -6.20
N ASP A 270 5.04 3.79 -6.55
CA ASP A 270 5.19 4.94 -7.45
C ASP A 270 4.66 4.65 -8.88
N LYS A 271 4.44 3.38 -9.26
CA LYS A 271 3.77 3.00 -10.52
C LYS A 271 2.24 3.20 -10.48
N ILE A 272 1.66 3.39 -9.30
CA ILE A 272 0.21 3.52 -9.14
C ILE A 272 -0.17 5.01 -9.12
N THR A 273 -0.79 5.47 -10.21
CA THR A 273 -1.18 6.86 -10.42
C THR A 273 -2.66 7.09 -10.13
N ILE A 274 -3.12 6.74 -8.92
CA ILE A 274 -4.50 7.02 -8.50
C ILE A 274 -4.57 8.12 -7.43
N PRO A 275 -5.65 8.92 -7.40
CA PRO A 275 -5.84 9.96 -6.39
C PRO A 275 -5.83 9.39 -4.96
N THR A 276 -5.30 10.14 -4.01
CA THR A 276 -5.28 9.76 -2.57
C THR A 276 -6.67 9.41 -2.04
N THR A 277 -7.70 10.13 -2.48
CA THR A 277 -9.10 9.85 -2.12
C THR A 277 -9.55 8.46 -2.56
N LEU A 278 -9.06 7.95 -3.71
CA LEU A 278 -9.37 6.61 -4.17
C LEU A 278 -8.56 5.56 -3.42
N LYS A 279 -7.28 5.82 -3.10
CA LYS A 279 -6.47 4.96 -2.22
C LYS A 279 -7.19 4.72 -0.89
N TYR A 280 -7.70 5.79 -0.28
CA TYR A 280 -8.41 5.71 0.99
C TYR A 280 -9.69 4.89 0.88
N LYS A 281 -10.49 5.10 -0.17
CA LYS A 281 -11.69 4.27 -0.42
C LYS A 281 -11.36 2.79 -0.58
N ILE A 282 -10.30 2.44 -1.30
CA ILE A 282 -9.87 1.04 -1.47
C ILE A 282 -9.55 0.44 -0.11
N LEU A 283 -8.78 1.14 0.72
CA LEU A 283 -8.43 0.63 2.04
C LEU A 283 -9.64 0.51 2.99
N GLU A 284 -10.62 1.41 2.90
CA GLU A 284 -11.88 1.28 3.64
C GLU A 284 -12.68 0.04 3.24
N ILE A 285 -12.76 -0.26 1.93
CA ILE A 285 -13.42 -1.46 1.41
C ILE A 285 -12.74 -2.73 1.92
N VAL A 286 -11.40 -2.75 1.92
CA VAL A 286 -10.63 -3.88 2.46
C VAL A 286 -10.91 -4.05 3.95
N ALA A 287 -10.91 -2.96 4.73
CA ALA A 287 -11.23 -3.02 6.15
C ALA A 287 -12.65 -3.57 6.41
N ASP A 288 -13.64 -3.19 5.60
CA ASP A 288 -15.01 -3.75 5.68
C ASP A 288 -15.06 -5.24 5.37
N ALA A 289 -14.34 -5.67 4.33
CA ALA A 289 -14.26 -7.08 3.97
C ALA A 289 -13.63 -7.91 5.10
N THR A 290 -12.56 -7.43 5.74
CA THR A 290 -11.92 -8.16 6.86
C THR A 290 -12.85 -8.34 8.07
N GLN A 291 -13.62 -7.31 8.42
CA GLN A 291 -14.64 -7.44 9.48
C GLN A 291 -15.75 -8.43 9.11
N THR A 292 -16.11 -8.49 7.83
CA THR A 292 -17.16 -9.40 7.34
C THR A 292 -16.66 -10.85 7.25
N MET A 293 -15.42 -11.08 6.82
CA MET A 293 -14.82 -12.42 6.74
C MET A 293 -14.53 -13.04 8.11
N GLY A 294 -14.09 -12.25 9.09
CA GLY A 294 -13.93 -12.73 10.47
C GLY A 294 -15.25 -13.21 11.10
N ILE A 295 -16.40 -12.74 10.61
CA ILE A 295 -17.73 -13.20 11.01
C ILE A 295 -18.10 -14.52 10.31
N GLU A 296 -17.63 -14.74 9.08
CA GLU A 296 -17.97 -15.92 8.27
C GLU A 296 -17.09 -17.16 8.56
N GLU A 297 -15.85 -16.97 9.02
CA GLU A 297 -14.91 -18.08 9.31
C GLU A 297 -15.03 -18.68 10.73
N ASN A 298 -15.94 -18.19 11.59
CA ASN A 298 -16.15 -18.81 12.91
C ASN A 298 -16.68 -20.25 12.73
N VAL A 299 -16.06 -21.24 13.39
CA VAL A 299 -16.30 -22.69 13.20
C VAL A 299 -17.77 -23.08 13.45
N TYR A 300 -18.53 -22.21 14.12
CA TYR A 300 -19.96 -22.32 14.31
C TYR A 300 -20.72 -21.43 13.32
N LYS A 301 -21.43 -22.04 12.36
CA LYS A 301 -22.42 -21.33 11.52
C LYS A 301 -23.55 -20.81 12.41
N ASP A 302 -24.12 -19.64 12.13
CA ASP A 302 -25.29 -19.11 12.85
C ASP A 302 -26.41 -20.17 12.99
N LEU A 303 -26.93 -20.36 14.20
CA LEU A 303 -28.01 -21.34 14.47
C LEU A 303 -29.28 -20.99 13.68
N ILE A 304 -29.58 -19.70 13.57
CA ILE A 304 -30.71 -19.17 12.82
C ILE A 304 -30.22 -18.69 11.47
N PRO A 305 -30.61 -19.34 10.37
CA PRO A 305 -30.21 -18.97 9.02
C PRO A 305 -30.50 -17.50 8.69
N ASN A 306 -29.62 -16.87 7.90
CA ASN A 306 -29.78 -15.48 7.49
C ASN A 306 -31.07 -15.20 6.70
N ASN A 307 -31.61 -16.21 6.01
CA ASN A 307 -32.88 -16.14 5.28
C ASN A 307 -34.12 -16.35 6.16
N PHE A 308 -33.98 -16.57 7.47
CA PHE A 308 -35.12 -16.65 8.39
C PHE A 308 -35.61 -15.24 8.76
N ILE A 309 -36.73 -14.83 8.16
CA ILE A 309 -37.33 -13.49 8.30
C ILE A 309 -38.36 -13.49 9.43
N ILE A 310 -38.12 -12.66 10.44
CA ILE A 310 -38.99 -12.50 11.62
C ILE A 310 -39.95 -11.31 11.37
N PRO A 311 -41.27 -11.48 11.55
CA PRO A 311 -42.27 -10.42 11.37
C PRO A 311 -41.99 -9.12 12.15
N ASP A 312 -42.40 -7.98 11.57
CA ASP A 312 -42.17 -6.66 12.15
C ASP A 312 -42.96 -6.42 13.45
N GLU A 313 -43.98 -7.21 13.70
CA GLU A 313 -44.83 -7.16 14.90
C GLU A 313 -44.14 -7.77 16.14
N LEU A 314 -43.01 -8.47 15.96
CA LEU A 314 -42.26 -9.17 17.02
C LEU A 314 -40.95 -8.45 17.42
N THR A 315 -40.80 -7.18 17.04
CA THR A 315 -39.49 -6.62 16.63
C THR A 315 -38.50 -6.17 17.69
N SER A 316 -38.88 -5.56 18.81
CA SER A 316 -37.86 -4.91 19.65
C SER A 316 -36.98 -5.92 20.39
N LYS A 317 -37.60 -6.91 21.05
CA LYS A 317 -36.90 -7.87 21.92
C LYS A 317 -36.05 -8.88 21.13
N ILE A 318 -36.57 -9.40 20.02
CA ILE A 318 -35.85 -10.39 19.20
C ILE A 318 -34.71 -9.75 18.41
N ARG A 319 -34.88 -8.50 17.91
CA ARG A 319 -33.78 -7.78 17.24
C ARG A 319 -32.66 -7.44 18.22
N MET A 320 -32.99 -7.00 19.43
CA MET A 320 -32.01 -6.75 20.50
C MET A 320 -31.22 -8.02 20.83
N LEU A 321 -31.91 -9.14 21.07
CA LEU A 321 -31.26 -10.42 21.35
C LEU A 321 -30.39 -10.88 20.17
N ARG A 322 -30.85 -10.74 18.91
CA ARG A 322 -30.07 -11.10 17.72
C ARG A 322 -28.81 -10.24 17.56
N ALA A 323 -28.88 -8.95 17.91
CA ALA A 323 -27.73 -8.05 17.91
C ALA A 323 -26.73 -8.41 19.02
N GLU A 324 -27.22 -8.69 20.24
CA GLU A 324 -26.39 -9.15 21.36
C GLU A 324 -25.70 -10.51 21.07
N THR A 325 -26.39 -11.42 20.39
CA THR A 325 -25.85 -12.74 20.02
C THR A 325 -24.71 -12.60 19.01
N ARG A 326 -24.83 -11.67 18.05
CA ARG A 326 -23.77 -11.37 17.08
C ARG A 326 -22.54 -10.74 17.72
N LEU A 327 -22.72 -9.94 18.77
CA LEU A 327 -21.61 -9.39 19.56
C LEU A 327 -20.93 -10.46 20.44
N ALA A 328 -21.67 -11.46 20.91
CA ALA A 328 -21.11 -12.59 21.66
C ALA A 328 -20.33 -13.58 20.77
N ALA A 329 -20.61 -13.60 19.46
CA ALA A 329 -19.97 -14.48 18.48
C ALA A 329 -18.57 -14.02 18.02
N THR A 330 -18.09 -12.86 18.47
CA THR A 330 -16.78 -12.32 18.08
C THR A 330 -15.64 -12.72 19.02
N SER A 331 -15.91 -13.36 20.17
CA SER A 331 -14.85 -13.87 21.06
C SER A 331 -14.52 -15.33 20.72
N ALA A 332 -13.56 -15.54 19.83
CA ALA A 332 -13.07 -16.87 19.45
C ALA A 332 -12.56 -17.71 20.66
N ASP A 333 -12.31 -17.07 21.80
CA ASP A 333 -11.76 -17.70 23.01
C ASP A 333 -12.82 -18.28 23.98
N ASP A 334 -14.11 -18.09 23.71
CA ASP A 334 -15.20 -18.55 24.60
C ASP A 334 -16.39 -19.18 23.84
N PRO A 335 -16.25 -20.44 23.37
CA PRO A 335 -17.31 -21.15 22.66
C PRO A 335 -18.56 -21.37 23.51
N ASN A 336 -18.40 -21.40 24.84
CA ASN A 336 -19.50 -21.57 25.78
C ASN A 336 -20.41 -20.34 25.73
N ARG A 337 -19.84 -19.12 25.74
CA ARG A 337 -20.61 -17.87 25.64
C ARG A 337 -21.38 -17.74 24.34
N PHE A 338 -20.81 -18.21 23.22
CA PHE A 338 -21.52 -18.28 21.94
C PHE A 338 -22.72 -19.23 22.00
N ILE A 339 -22.51 -20.45 22.53
CA ILE A 339 -23.56 -21.46 22.70
C ILE A 339 -24.69 -20.93 23.60
N LEU A 340 -24.34 -20.28 24.71
CA LEU A 340 -25.32 -19.64 25.61
C LEU A 340 -26.14 -18.59 24.86
N ALA A 341 -25.48 -17.68 24.13
CA ALA A 341 -26.16 -16.61 23.41
C ALA A 341 -27.11 -17.16 22.32
N GLN A 342 -26.66 -18.15 21.53
CA GLN A 342 -27.49 -18.80 20.51
C GLN A 342 -28.68 -19.55 21.13
N GLY A 343 -28.47 -20.22 22.27
CA GLY A 343 -29.54 -20.88 23.01
C GLY A 343 -30.59 -19.91 23.59
N LEU A 344 -30.14 -18.79 24.16
CA LEU A 344 -31.04 -17.73 24.65
C LEU A 344 -31.84 -17.09 23.52
N LEU A 345 -31.21 -16.88 22.36
CA LEU A 345 -31.89 -16.37 21.16
C LEU A 345 -32.96 -17.35 20.67
N LEU A 346 -32.64 -18.65 20.57
CA LEU A 346 -33.59 -19.70 20.21
C LEU A 346 -34.80 -19.70 21.15
N ARG A 347 -34.56 -19.73 22.47
CA ARG A 347 -35.61 -19.67 23.49
C ARG A 347 -36.48 -18.43 23.34
N GLY A 348 -35.85 -17.27 23.16
CA GLY A 348 -36.53 -15.99 23.01
C GLY A 348 -37.44 -15.94 21.79
N ILE A 349 -37.01 -16.51 20.66
CA ILE A 349 -37.82 -16.61 19.44
C ILE A 349 -39.00 -17.54 19.65
N ILE A 350 -38.80 -18.72 20.24
CA ILE A 350 -39.89 -19.68 20.49
C ILE A 350 -40.95 -19.03 21.38
N ASP A 351 -40.56 -18.53 22.55
CA ASP A 351 -41.52 -18.01 23.53
C ASP A 351 -42.26 -16.77 23.01
N THR A 352 -41.54 -15.83 22.39
CA THR A 352 -42.15 -14.58 21.89
C THR A 352 -43.12 -14.86 20.74
N THR A 353 -42.73 -15.72 19.81
CA THR A 353 -43.55 -16.06 18.63
C THR A 353 -44.81 -16.79 19.06
N ILE A 354 -44.66 -17.85 19.85
CA ILE A 354 -45.79 -18.67 20.28
C ILE A 354 -46.72 -17.88 21.20
N THR A 355 -46.18 -17.11 22.14
CA THR A 355 -47.00 -16.25 23.01
C THR A 355 -47.82 -15.27 22.16
N SER A 356 -47.23 -14.67 21.12
CA SER A 356 -47.95 -13.72 20.25
C SER A 356 -49.08 -14.39 19.48
N LEU A 357 -48.85 -15.60 18.95
CA LEU A 357 -49.89 -16.41 18.31
C LEU A 357 -51.05 -16.70 19.28
N LEU A 358 -50.73 -17.20 20.47
CA LEU A 358 -51.73 -17.60 21.45
C LEU A 358 -52.53 -16.41 22.00
N VAL A 359 -51.89 -15.25 22.17
CA VAL A 359 -52.59 -14.00 22.54
C VAL A 359 -53.56 -13.59 21.44
N LYS A 360 -53.15 -13.68 20.17
CA LYS A 360 -53.98 -13.30 19.03
C LYS A 360 -55.22 -14.19 18.88
N TYR A 361 -55.08 -15.49 19.12
CA TYR A 361 -56.16 -16.48 18.96
C TYR A 361 -56.71 -17.02 20.30
N LYS A 362 -56.59 -16.25 21.38
CA LYS A 362 -56.99 -16.66 22.74
C LYS A 362 -58.44 -17.12 22.81
N ASP A 363 -59.34 -16.38 22.20
CA ASP A 363 -60.78 -16.65 22.26
C ASP A 363 -61.09 -17.97 21.52
N THR A 364 -60.56 -18.15 20.30
CA THR A 364 -60.67 -19.40 19.54
C THR A 364 -60.10 -20.60 20.30
N LEU A 365 -58.94 -20.45 20.94
CA LEU A 365 -58.33 -21.52 21.74
C LEU A 365 -59.21 -21.94 22.92
N THR A 366 -59.95 -20.98 23.50
CA THR A 366 -60.80 -21.22 24.67
C THR A 366 -62.13 -21.84 24.25
N GLU A 367 -62.79 -21.30 23.22
CA GLU A 367 -64.06 -21.79 22.68
C GLU A 367 -63.96 -23.25 22.20
N HIS A 368 -62.82 -23.61 21.59
CA HIS A 368 -62.59 -24.95 21.06
C HIS A 368 -61.76 -25.86 21.99
N ASN A 369 -61.51 -25.43 23.23
CA ASN A 369 -60.76 -26.20 24.23
C ASN A 369 -59.38 -26.72 23.74
N LEU A 370 -58.60 -25.84 23.12
CA LEU A 370 -57.32 -26.15 22.47
C LEU A 370 -56.09 -25.91 23.37
N TRP A 371 -56.28 -25.36 24.57
CA TRP A 371 -55.21 -25.15 25.55
C TRP A 371 -54.64 -26.48 26.07
N SER A 372 -53.31 -26.57 26.14
CA SER A 372 -52.61 -27.57 26.97
C SER A 372 -52.44 -27.00 28.38
N GLY A 373 -52.70 -27.81 29.40
CA GLY A 373 -52.60 -27.38 30.79
C GLY A 373 -53.77 -26.50 31.25
N LYS A 374 -53.53 -25.62 32.22
CA LYS A 374 -54.57 -24.70 32.73
C LYS A 374 -54.77 -23.56 31.73
N ALA A 375 -56.00 -23.44 31.21
CA ALA A 375 -56.39 -22.30 30.40
C ALA A 375 -56.16 -20.99 31.17
N PRO A 376 -55.72 -19.91 30.50
CA PRO A 376 -55.48 -18.63 31.17
C PRO A 376 -56.79 -18.11 31.78
N HIS A 377 -56.80 -17.88 33.10
CA HIS A 377 -57.96 -17.31 33.78
C HIS A 377 -58.38 -15.98 33.14
N ASN A 378 -59.67 -15.83 32.89
CA ASN A 378 -60.27 -14.53 32.57
C ASN A 378 -60.43 -13.74 33.87
N ASP A 379 -59.31 -13.28 34.42
CA ASP A 379 -59.33 -12.36 35.55
C ASP A 379 -59.35 -10.92 34.99
N GLN A 380 -60.35 -10.13 35.38
CA GLN A 380 -60.57 -8.76 34.85
C GLN A 380 -59.43 -7.78 35.23
N THR A 381 -58.48 -8.22 36.04
CA THR A 381 -57.35 -7.45 36.60
C THR A 381 -56.07 -7.52 35.77
N TYR A 382 -55.95 -8.42 34.79
CA TYR A 382 -54.75 -8.57 33.96
C TYR A 382 -55.00 -8.16 32.50
N SER A 383 -54.03 -7.49 31.87
CA SER A 383 -54.07 -7.27 30.42
C SER A 383 -54.12 -8.61 29.67
N LYS A 384 -54.84 -8.69 28.55
CA LYS A 384 -55.00 -9.91 27.72
C LYS A 384 -53.67 -10.65 27.44
N SER A 385 -52.56 -9.92 27.41
CA SER A 385 -51.21 -10.47 27.18
C SER A 385 -50.55 -11.11 28.41
N ALA A 386 -50.87 -10.66 29.63
CA ALA A 386 -50.21 -11.08 30.86
C ALA A 386 -50.63 -12.49 31.28
N SER A 387 -51.89 -12.87 31.06
CA SER A 387 -52.40 -14.20 31.42
C SER A 387 -51.77 -15.32 30.60
N VAL A 388 -51.46 -15.06 29.31
CA VAL A 388 -50.83 -16.05 28.41
C VAL A 388 -49.33 -16.17 28.69
N LYS A 389 -48.66 -15.08 29.07
CA LYS A 389 -47.22 -15.09 29.39
C LYS A 389 -46.85 -16.05 30.53
N ASN A 390 -47.75 -16.22 31.49
CA ASN A 390 -47.55 -17.05 32.70
C ASN A 390 -47.72 -18.56 32.46
N ILE A 391 -48.13 -18.98 31.26
CA ILE A 391 -48.22 -20.40 30.89
C ILE A 391 -46.80 -20.95 30.68
N ALA A 392 -46.54 -22.20 31.05
CA ALA A 392 -45.25 -22.83 30.79
C ALA A 392 -44.98 -22.91 29.27
N LEU A 393 -43.73 -22.73 28.85
CA LEU A 393 -43.36 -22.74 27.43
C LEU A 393 -43.76 -24.05 26.73
N TYR A 394 -43.67 -25.18 27.44
CA TYR A 394 -44.17 -26.48 26.98
C TYR A 394 -45.66 -26.42 26.62
N ASP A 395 -46.48 -25.97 27.56
CA ASP A 395 -47.94 -25.87 27.38
C ASP A 395 -48.31 -24.87 26.28
N LYS A 396 -47.56 -23.78 26.16
CA LYS A 396 -47.71 -22.84 25.03
C LYS A 396 -47.44 -23.55 23.69
N TYR A 397 -46.35 -24.30 23.59
CA TYR A 397 -46.00 -25.01 22.36
C TYR A 397 -47.06 -26.05 21.97
N ILE A 398 -47.54 -26.86 22.93
CA ILE A 398 -48.61 -27.84 22.67
C ILE A 398 -49.93 -27.15 22.31
N SER A 399 -50.26 -26.04 22.95
CA SER A 399 -51.45 -25.24 22.58
C SER A 399 -51.36 -24.71 21.15
N ALA A 400 -50.17 -24.30 20.69
CA ALA A 400 -49.96 -23.89 19.30
C ALA A 400 -50.12 -25.07 18.32
N LEU A 401 -49.60 -26.26 18.67
CA LEU A 401 -49.81 -27.46 17.87
C LEU A 401 -51.29 -27.85 17.76
N ASN A 402 -52.06 -27.73 18.85
CA ASN A 402 -53.51 -27.95 18.84
C ASN A 402 -54.22 -26.93 17.95
N PHE A 403 -53.80 -25.66 18.00
CA PHE A 403 -54.31 -24.61 17.11
C PHE A 403 -54.03 -24.91 15.63
N PHE A 404 -52.82 -25.36 15.29
CA PHE A 404 -52.48 -25.71 13.92
C PHE A 404 -53.21 -26.96 13.42
N GLU A 405 -53.45 -27.95 14.28
CA GLU A 405 -54.33 -29.08 13.96
C GLU A 405 -55.76 -28.59 13.67
N PHE A 406 -56.30 -27.72 14.52
CA PHE A 406 -57.63 -27.13 14.34
C PHE A 406 -57.75 -26.33 13.05
N LYS A 407 -56.69 -25.62 12.63
CA LYS A 407 -56.62 -24.90 11.35
C LYS A 407 -56.35 -25.80 10.15
N GLY A 408 -56.17 -27.10 10.33
CA GLY A 408 -55.94 -28.06 9.26
C GLY A 408 -54.51 -28.07 8.73
N GLU A 409 -53.57 -27.40 9.40
CA GLU A 409 -52.15 -27.35 9.00
C GLU A 409 -51.41 -28.63 9.43
N HIS A 410 -51.93 -29.33 10.45
CA HIS A 410 -51.41 -30.63 10.89
C HIS A 410 -52.53 -31.66 10.98
N THR A 411 -52.22 -32.90 10.59
CA THR A 411 -53.05 -34.05 10.95
C THR A 411 -52.82 -34.46 12.39
N LYS A 412 -53.76 -35.18 13.01
CA LYS A 412 -53.59 -35.81 14.33
C LYS A 412 -52.27 -36.57 14.46
N LYS A 413 -51.93 -37.35 13.43
CA LYS A 413 -50.67 -38.12 13.36
C LYS A 413 -49.44 -37.20 13.32
N SER A 414 -49.48 -36.14 12.50
CA SER A 414 -48.41 -35.14 12.42
C SER A 414 -48.19 -34.46 13.77
N LYS A 415 -49.27 -34.03 14.45
CA LYS A 415 -49.19 -33.42 15.78
C LYS A 415 -48.48 -34.33 16.79
N VAL A 416 -48.89 -35.60 16.88
CA VAL A 416 -48.29 -36.56 17.81
C VAL A 416 -46.80 -36.74 17.52
N ASN A 417 -46.41 -36.83 16.25
CA ASN A 417 -45.00 -36.93 15.87
C ASN A 417 -44.21 -35.66 16.25
N LEU A 418 -44.76 -34.47 16.00
CA LEU A 418 -44.12 -33.20 16.36
C LEU A 418 -43.95 -33.05 17.87
N LYS A 419 -44.95 -33.46 18.65
CA LYS A 419 -44.85 -33.53 20.11
C LYS A 419 -43.76 -34.51 20.55
N ASN A 420 -43.76 -35.73 20.03
CA ASN A 420 -42.78 -36.75 20.38
C ASN A 420 -41.35 -36.32 20.01
N ASN A 421 -41.16 -35.63 18.89
CA ASN A 421 -39.86 -35.08 18.47
C ASN A 421 -39.42 -33.94 19.39
N PHE A 422 -40.34 -33.06 19.77
CA PHE A 422 -40.05 -31.98 20.72
C PHE A 422 -39.66 -32.51 22.10
N ASP A 423 -40.35 -33.56 22.57
CA ASP A 423 -40.05 -34.27 23.82
C ASP A 423 -38.70 -35.00 23.74
N SER A 424 -38.43 -35.73 22.65
CA SER A 424 -37.21 -36.54 22.49
C SER A 424 -35.94 -35.72 22.32
N VAL A 425 -36.03 -34.56 21.66
CA VAL A 425 -34.91 -33.62 21.55
C VAL A 425 -34.65 -32.92 22.88
N GLY A 426 -35.64 -32.85 23.78
CA GLY A 426 -35.47 -32.26 25.11
C GLY A 426 -35.41 -30.73 25.09
N VAL A 427 -36.18 -30.10 24.18
CA VAL A 427 -36.13 -28.64 23.94
C VAL A 427 -36.31 -27.83 25.22
N ILE A 428 -37.32 -28.15 26.05
CA ILE A 428 -37.61 -27.38 27.27
C ILE A 428 -36.55 -27.60 28.37
N PRO A 429 -36.27 -28.84 28.81
CA PRO A 429 -35.26 -29.06 29.86
C PRO A 429 -33.90 -28.46 29.51
N GLN A 430 -33.48 -28.55 28.25
CA GLN A 430 -32.17 -28.06 27.83
C GLN A 430 -32.14 -26.52 27.67
N LEU A 431 -33.21 -25.90 27.18
CA LEU A 431 -33.30 -24.44 27.13
C LEU A 431 -33.50 -23.82 28.51
N ASP A 432 -34.11 -24.52 29.47
CA ASP A 432 -34.22 -24.09 30.87
C ASP A 432 -32.87 -24.19 31.59
N GLN A 433 -32.10 -25.25 31.33
CA GLN A 433 -30.74 -25.43 31.88
C GLN A 433 -29.78 -24.29 31.50
N LEU A 434 -29.95 -23.68 30.32
CA LEU A 434 -29.16 -22.52 29.89
C LEU A 434 -29.16 -21.36 30.91
N MET A 435 -30.22 -21.19 31.70
CA MET A 435 -30.35 -20.10 32.67
C MET A 435 -29.88 -20.46 34.08
N HIS A 436 -29.51 -21.73 34.33
CA HIS A 436 -29.34 -22.25 35.69
C HIS A 436 -28.06 -23.05 35.93
N ASP A 437 -27.39 -23.55 34.88
CA ASP A 437 -26.18 -24.37 35.05
C ASP A 437 -25.16 -24.12 33.92
N GLU A 438 -24.15 -23.31 34.22
CA GLU A 438 -23.06 -22.94 33.30
C GLU A 438 -22.17 -24.13 32.90
N ASN A 439 -22.18 -25.21 33.70
CA ASN A 439 -21.33 -26.38 33.46
C ASN A 439 -21.99 -27.43 32.57
N ASN A 440 -23.29 -27.31 32.28
CA ASN A 440 -24.08 -28.30 31.54
C ASN A 440 -24.83 -27.72 30.33
N TRP A 441 -24.25 -26.72 29.67
CA TRP A 441 -24.86 -26.16 28.46
C TRP A 441 -25.00 -27.18 27.32
N PRO A 442 -26.11 -27.15 26.55
CA PRO A 442 -26.27 -28.02 25.39
C PRO A 442 -25.19 -27.70 24.35
N LYS A 443 -24.58 -28.73 23.77
CA LYS A 443 -23.64 -28.55 22.65
C LYS A 443 -24.33 -27.94 21.43
N PHE A 444 -23.57 -27.29 20.57
CA PHE A 444 -24.11 -26.61 19.38
C PHE A 444 -24.95 -27.53 18.46
N ASP A 445 -24.51 -28.76 18.21
CA ASP A 445 -25.30 -29.74 17.42
C ASP A 445 -26.67 -30.01 18.04
N LYS A 446 -26.74 -30.01 19.38
CA LYS A 446 -27.99 -30.21 20.08
C LYS A 446 -28.93 -29.01 19.97
N LEU A 447 -28.38 -27.79 19.97
CA LEU A 447 -29.16 -26.58 19.66
C LEU A 447 -29.69 -26.62 18.22
N LYS A 448 -28.90 -27.16 17.28
CA LYS A 448 -29.32 -27.34 15.89
C LYS A 448 -30.48 -28.33 15.75
N ASP A 449 -30.43 -29.46 16.44
CA ASP A 449 -31.54 -30.42 16.49
C ASP A 449 -32.83 -29.76 17.03
N MET A 450 -32.71 -28.90 18.04
CA MET A 450 -33.86 -28.13 18.56
C MET A 450 -34.40 -27.18 17.50
N TRP A 451 -33.52 -26.40 16.86
CA TRP A 451 -33.90 -25.46 15.81
C TRP A 451 -34.66 -26.16 14.69
N ASP A 452 -34.11 -27.26 14.15
CA ASP A 452 -34.73 -28.02 13.06
C ASP A 452 -36.10 -28.60 13.47
N THR A 453 -36.27 -28.91 14.76
CA THR A 453 -37.54 -29.39 15.32
C THR A 453 -38.60 -28.27 15.42
N VAL A 454 -38.22 -27.05 15.81
CA VAL A 454 -39.19 -25.97 16.10
C VAL A 454 -39.42 -25.01 14.93
N ALA A 455 -38.41 -24.80 14.07
CA ALA A 455 -38.43 -23.79 13.01
C ALA A 455 -39.66 -23.89 12.08
N PRO A 456 -40.11 -25.09 11.63
CA PRO A 456 -41.32 -25.22 10.82
C PRO A 456 -42.57 -24.66 11.52
N GLN A 457 -42.69 -24.84 12.84
CA GLN A 457 -43.84 -24.35 13.61
C GLN A 457 -43.77 -22.85 13.86
N LEU A 458 -42.57 -22.30 13.98
CA LEU A 458 -42.36 -20.86 14.07
C LEU A 458 -42.74 -20.15 12.77
N LEU A 459 -42.35 -20.70 11.62
CA LEU A 459 -42.75 -20.19 10.31
C LEU A 459 -44.27 -20.23 10.13
N LEU A 460 -44.90 -21.31 10.58
CA LEU A 460 -46.35 -21.42 10.55
C LEU A 460 -47.01 -20.39 11.47
N ALA A 461 -46.49 -20.19 12.68
CA ALA A 461 -46.97 -19.14 13.59
C ALA A 461 -46.87 -17.75 12.95
N PHE A 462 -45.76 -17.45 12.25
CA PHE A 462 -45.59 -16.17 11.55
C PHE A 462 -46.66 -15.92 10.49
N LYS A 463 -47.06 -16.95 9.73
CA LYS A 463 -48.17 -16.87 8.76
C LYS A 463 -49.45 -16.34 9.43
N TYR A 464 -49.79 -16.88 10.60
CA TYR A 464 -51.00 -16.52 11.36
C TYR A 464 -50.87 -15.21 12.15
N ILE A 465 -49.67 -14.84 12.57
CA ILE A 465 -49.44 -13.56 13.25
C ILE A 465 -49.56 -12.40 12.26
N LYS A 466 -49.11 -12.57 11.01
CA LYS A 466 -49.23 -11.56 9.95
C LYS A 466 -50.64 -11.41 9.37
N SER A 467 -51.44 -12.48 9.33
CA SER A 467 -52.82 -12.49 8.78
C SER A 467 -53.84 -11.97 9.77
#